data_AF-A0A1G0GXX7-F1
#
_entry.id   AF-A0A1G0GXX7-F1
#
_cell.length_a   1.000
_cell.length_b   1.000
_cell.length_c   1.000
_cell.angle_alpha   90.00
_cell.angle_beta   90.00
_cell.angle_gamma   90.00
#
_symmetry.space_group_name_H-M   'P 1'
#
loop_
_entity.id
_entity.type
_entity.pdbx_description
1 polymer ?
#
loop_
_entity_poly.entity_id
_entity_poly.type
_entity_poly.pdbx_seq_one_letter_code
_entity_poly.pdbx_strand_id
1 'polypeptide(L)'
;MRYILICFILFLSACSSLQKSAAFTGRTNQYLTAKNIPPLKIPPGLSSDAFHSYYPISEKNYPNASKIVSIVPPGLYSKPKFG
;
A
#
# COMPACT_ATOMS: atom_id res chain seq x y z
N MET A 1 19.36 -22.12 40.59
CA MET A 1 20.15 -21.86 39.37
C MET A 1 19.65 -22.60 38.14
N ARG A 2 19.41 -23.93 38.18
CA ARG A 2 18.88 -24.69 37.02
C ARG A 2 17.53 -24.19 36.48
N TYR A 3 16.58 -23.84 37.36
CA TYR A 3 15.26 -23.37 36.95
C TYR A 3 15.27 -21.97 36.31
N ILE A 4 16.28 -21.14 36.61
CA ILE A 4 16.43 -19.79 36.05
C ILE A 4 16.80 -19.87 34.56
N LEU A 5 17.67 -20.81 34.18
CA LEU A 5 18.04 -21.03 32.78
C LEU A 5 16.86 -21.53 31.95
N ILE A 6 16.01 -22.38 32.52
CA ILE A 6 14.83 -22.94 31.83
C ILE A 6 13.83 -21.81 31.52
N CYS A 7 13.56 -20.92 32.47
CA CYS A 7 12.69 -19.76 32.22
C CYS A 7 13.24 -18.82 31.15
N PHE A 8 14.57 -18.61 31.12
CA PHE A 8 15.20 -17.71 30.15
C PHE A 8 15.08 -18.22 28.71
N ILE A 9 15.23 -19.53 28.50
CA ILE A 9 15.10 -20.16 27.17
C ILE A 9 13.66 -20.07 26.65
N LEU A 10 12.66 -20.21 27.54
CA LEU A 10 11.24 -20.06 27.18
C LEU A 10 10.88 -18.62 26.80
N PHE A 11 11.51 -17.62 27.44
CA PHE A 11 11.35 -16.22 27.08
C PHE A 11 12.02 -15.87 25.72
N LEU A 12 13.18 -16.45 25.43
CA LEU A 12 13.88 -16.22 24.16
C LEU A 12 13.10 -16.82 22.96
N SER A 13 12.49 -17.99 23.10
CA SER A 13 11.71 -18.60 22.00
C SER A 13 10.43 -17.81 21.67
N ALA A 14 9.81 -17.17 22.66
CA ALA A 14 8.66 -16.29 22.45
C ALA A 14 9.04 -15.00 21.70
N CYS A 15 10.22 -14.44 21.96
CA CYS A 15 10.67 -13.19 21.36
C CYS A 15 11.00 -13.32 19.86
N SER A 16 11.44 -14.50 19.39
CA SER A 16 11.75 -14.73 17.97
C SER A 16 10.53 -14.74 17.05
N SER A 17 9.30 -14.78 17.60
CA SER A 17 8.06 -14.70 16.81
C SER A 17 7.67 -13.26 16.46
N LEU A 18 8.35 -12.26 17.03
CA LEU A 18 8.06 -10.84 16.84
C LEU A 18 8.91 -10.20 15.73
N GLN A 19 9.34 -10.96 14.73
CA GLN A 19 10.02 -10.42 13.56
C GLN A 19 9.02 -10.09 12.45
N LYS A 20 8.10 -9.15 12.70
CA LYS A 20 7.45 -8.41 11.62
C LYS A 20 8.31 -7.19 11.33
N SER A 21 9.28 -7.33 10.44
CA SER A 21 9.89 -6.18 9.76
C SER A 21 8.85 -5.59 8.80
N ALA A 22 7.89 -4.88 9.39
CA ALA A 22 6.96 -4.01 8.70
C ALA A 22 7.71 -2.75 8.28
N ALA A 23 8.55 -2.87 7.25
CA ALA A 23 8.88 -1.73 6.43
C ALA A 23 7.54 -1.23 5.85
N PHE A 24 6.96 -0.23 6.51
CA PHE A 24 5.89 0.61 5.97
C PHE A 24 4.51 -0.04 5.74
N THR A 25 3.83 -0.53 6.79
CA THR A 25 2.42 -0.98 6.71
C THR A 25 1.42 -0.05 7.40
N GLY A 26 1.84 1.12 7.91
CA GLY A 26 1.02 1.94 8.81
C GLY A 26 -0.19 2.65 8.20
N ARG A 27 -0.26 2.87 6.87
CA ARG A 27 -1.34 3.65 6.22
C ARG A 27 -1.65 3.26 4.76
N THR A 28 -1.35 2.04 4.34
CA THR A 28 -1.17 1.73 2.91
C THR A 28 -2.44 1.59 2.08
N ASN A 29 -3.65 1.58 2.65
CA ASN A 29 -4.87 1.24 1.89
C ASN A 29 -6.01 2.25 2.04
N GLN A 30 -5.80 3.38 2.76
CA GLN A 30 -6.86 4.37 3.00
C GLN A 30 -7.35 5.04 1.71
N TYR A 31 -6.50 5.12 0.69
CA TYR A 31 -6.88 5.63 -0.63
C TYR A 31 -7.89 4.74 -1.35
N LEU A 32 -7.94 3.43 -1.07
CA LEU A 32 -8.91 2.51 -1.68
C LEU A 32 -10.35 2.78 -1.22
N THR A 33 -10.49 3.34 -0.01
CA THR A 33 -11.78 3.69 0.59
C THR A 33 -12.16 5.16 0.37
N ALA A 34 -11.35 5.93 -0.35
CA ALA A 34 -11.65 7.33 -0.60
C ALA A 34 -12.94 7.48 -1.42
N LYS A 35 -13.81 8.40 -0.99
CA LYS A 35 -15.07 8.67 -1.70
C LYS A 35 -14.76 9.33 -3.05
N ASN A 36 -15.38 8.82 -4.12
CA ASN A 36 -15.37 9.50 -5.40
C ASN A 36 -16.21 10.79 -5.30
N ILE A 37 -15.59 11.95 -5.53
CA ILE A 37 -16.27 13.25 -5.46
C ILE A 37 -16.62 13.66 -6.89
N PRO A 38 -17.91 13.83 -7.23
CA PRO A 38 -18.30 14.27 -8.56
C PRO A 38 -17.85 15.73 -8.79
N PRO A 39 -17.68 16.13 -10.05
CA PRO A 39 -17.33 17.51 -10.37
C PRO A 39 -18.37 18.50 -9.86
N LEU A 40 -17.91 19.71 -9.54
CA LEU A 40 -18.77 20.81 -9.09
C LEU A 40 -19.78 21.16 -10.21
N LYS A 41 -21.07 21.27 -9.86
CA LYS A 41 -22.09 21.72 -10.81
C LYS A 41 -21.96 23.22 -11.02
N ILE A 42 -21.69 23.62 -12.25
CA ILE A 42 -21.49 25.02 -12.61
C ILE A 42 -22.82 25.53 -13.18
N PRO A 43 -23.33 26.70 -12.73
CA PRO A 43 -24.54 27.28 -13.28
C PRO A 43 -24.32 27.72 -14.75
N PRO A 44 -25.39 27.78 -15.55
CA PRO A 44 -25.30 28.22 -16.93
C PRO A 44 -24.74 29.66 -17.01
N GLY A 45 -23.84 29.91 -17.97
CA GLY A 45 -23.17 31.20 -18.15
C GLY A 45 -21.83 31.34 -17.42
N LEU A 46 -21.45 30.38 -16.57
CA LEU A 46 -20.11 30.28 -15.99
C LEU A 46 -19.38 29.06 -16.58
N SER A 47 -18.08 29.20 -16.85
CA SER A 47 -17.20 28.09 -17.24
C SER A 47 -16.20 27.84 -16.12
N SER A 48 -16.06 26.60 -15.69
CA SER A 48 -15.06 26.17 -14.71
C SER A 48 -14.44 24.86 -15.16
N ASP A 49 -13.51 24.98 -16.10
CA ASP A 49 -12.67 23.86 -16.58
C ASP A 49 -11.25 23.89 -15.98
N ALA A 50 -10.94 24.91 -15.17
CA ALA A 50 -9.59 25.14 -14.64
C ALA A 50 -9.07 24.01 -13.74
N PHE A 51 -9.96 23.35 -12.98
CA PHE A 51 -9.55 22.27 -12.08
C PHE A 51 -9.26 20.96 -12.82
N HIS A 52 -10.12 20.58 -13.78
CA HIS A 52 -9.93 19.36 -14.57
C HIS A 52 -8.78 19.46 -15.57
N SER A 53 -8.54 20.65 -16.13
CA SER A 53 -7.38 20.90 -16.98
C SER A 53 -6.06 20.87 -16.20
N TYR A 54 -6.05 21.33 -14.94
CA TYR A 54 -4.85 21.32 -14.11
C TYR A 54 -4.60 19.95 -13.44
N TYR A 55 -5.66 19.22 -13.06
CA TYR A 55 -5.58 17.88 -12.47
C TYR A 55 -6.41 16.86 -13.27
N PRO A 56 -5.99 16.50 -14.50
CA PRO A 56 -6.74 15.56 -15.32
C PRO A 56 -6.66 14.15 -14.72
N ILE A 57 -7.83 13.56 -14.46
CA ILE A 57 -7.95 12.18 -13.99
C ILE A 57 -8.59 11.37 -15.12
N SER A 58 -7.93 10.30 -15.55
CA SER A 58 -8.49 9.42 -16.58
C SER A 58 -9.70 8.65 -16.04
N GLU A 59 -10.80 8.59 -16.78
CA GLU A 59 -12.00 7.79 -16.47
C GLU A 59 -11.79 6.28 -16.68
N LYS A 60 -10.64 5.74 -16.25
CA LYS A 60 -10.35 4.31 -16.36
C LYS A 60 -11.02 3.58 -15.20
N ASN A 61 -11.85 2.59 -15.56
CA ASN A 61 -12.19 1.52 -14.64
C ASN A 61 -10.94 0.67 -14.41
N TYR A 62 -10.44 0.64 -13.17
CA TYR A 62 -9.29 -0.16 -12.77
C TYR A 62 -9.76 -1.48 -12.14
N PRO A 63 -9.92 -2.57 -12.92
CA PRO A 63 -10.51 -3.83 -12.41
C PRO A 63 -9.69 -4.52 -11.31
N ASN A 64 -8.45 -4.07 -11.06
CA ASN A 64 -7.53 -4.66 -10.08
C ASN A 64 -7.06 -3.65 -9.02
N ALA A 65 -7.84 -2.59 -8.73
CA ALA A 65 -7.43 -1.55 -7.80
C ALA A 65 -7.11 -2.06 -6.38
N SER A 66 -7.72 -3.17 -5.96
CA SER A 66 -7.51 -3.80 -4.65
C SER A 66 -6.39 -4.85 -4.63
N LYS A 67 -5.74 -5.12 -5.77
CA LYS A 67 -4.68 -6.13 -5.85
C LYS A 67 -3.43 -5.65 -5.11
N ILE A 68 -2.82 -6.56 -4.35
CA ILE A 68 -1.52 -6.31 -3.72
C ILE A 68 -0.46 -6.16 -4.81
N VAL A 69 0.11 -4.95 -4.92
CA VAL A 69 1.18 -4.63 -5.87
C VAL A 69 2.52 -4.80 -5.18
N SER A 70 3.45 -5.50 -5.83
CA SER A 70 4.83 -5.58 -5.35
C SER A 70 5.53 -4.24 -5.56
N ILE A 71 6.11 -3.70 -4.49
CA ILE A 71 6.95 -2.48 -4.50
C ILE A 71 8.43 -2.87 -4.63
N VAL A 72 8.74 -4.18 -4.68
CA VAL A 72 10.12 -4.65 -4.86
C VAL A 72 10.63 -4.16 -6.23
N PRO A 73 11.80 -3.51 -6.29
CA PRO A 73 12.38 -3.05 -7.54
C PRO A 73 12.46 -4.21 -8.55
N PRO A 74 12.10 -3.97 -9.82
CA PRO A 74 12.22 -5.00 -10.85
C PRO A 74 13.70 -5.39 -11.02
N GLY A 75 13.98 -6.68 -11.22
CA GLY A 75 15.32 -7.18 -11.52
C GLY A 75 16.11 -7.78 -10.33
N LEU A 76 15.68 -7.56 -9.08
CA LEU A 76 16.40 -8.09 -7.91
C LEU A 76 16.26 -9.62 -7.73
N TYR A 77 15.14 -10.19 -8.17
CA TYR A 77 14.83 -11.62 -8.05
C TYR A 77 14.36 -12.25 -9.37
N SER A 78 14.44 -11.52 -10.49
CA SER A 78 14.11 -12.11 -11.79
C SER A 78 15.19 -13.12 -12.13
N LYS A 79 14.82 -14.42 -12.19
CA LYS A 79 15.68 -15.45 -12.76
C LYS A 79 16.21 -14.95 -14.11
N PRO A 80 17.51 -15.11 -14.42
CA PRO A 80 18.01 -14.75 -15.74
C PRO A 80 17.27 -15.59 -16.77
N LYS A 81 16.63 -14.94 -17.74
CA LYS A 81 16.17 -15.59 -18.96
C LYS A 81 17.40 -15.80 -19.84
N PHE A 82 18.16 -16.86 -19.58
CA PHE A 82 19.03 -17.42 -20.61
C PHE A 82 18.14 -18.19 -21.57
N GLY A 83 17.93 -17.59 -22.75
CA GLY A 83 17.53 -18.31 -23.95
C GLY A 83 18.75 -18.86 -24.66
#